data_AF-A0A8B9DUF9-F1
#
_entry.id   AF-A0A8B9DUF9-F1
#
_cell.length_a   1.000
_cell.length_b   1.000
_cell.length_c   1.000
_cell.angle_alpha   90.00
_cell.angle_beta   90.00
_cell.angle_gamma   90.00
#
_symmetry.space_group_name_H-M   'P 1'
#
loop_
_entity.id
_entity.type
_entity.pdbx_description
1 polymer ?
#
loop_
_entity_poly.entity_id
_entity_poly.type
_entity_poly.pdbx_seq_one_letter_code
_entity_poly.pdbx_strand_id
1 'polypeptide(L)'
;MTFGDLVNKYCQAAHKLMVAVSEDVLEVYSDWQRWLFRELPMAYIARVFDVFLVEGYEVLYRVALAILKFFHKVRAGQPMESDSVQQDIRAFVRDIAKSVSPERLLEKAFAIRLFSRKEIQLLQMANEKALQQKGITVKQKR
;
A
#
# COMPACT_ATOMS: atom_id res chain seq x y z
N MET A 1 5.83 -5.20 9.52
CA MET A 1 6.23 -5.27 8.09
C MET A 1 6.29 -3.85 7.57
N THR A 2 7.31 -3.50 6.76
CA THR A 2 7.58 -2.10 6.38
C THR A 2 6.37 -1.36 5.82
N PHE A 3 5.61 -1.98 4.90
CA PHE A 3 4.43 -1.32 4.33
C PHE A 3 3.35 -1.05 5.39
N GLY A 4 3.07 -2.02 6.27
CA GLY A 4 2.12 -1.86 7.37
C GLY A 4 2.51 -0.72 8.33
N ASP A 5 3.80 -0.57 8.61
CA ASP A 5 4.32 0.54 9.44
C ASP A 5 4.06 1.91 8.77
N LEU A 6 4.27 1.99 7.46
CA LEU A 6 3.94 3.18 6.67
C LEU A 6 2.43 3.45 6.62
N VAL A 7 1.59 2.42 6.51
CA VAL A 7 0.12 2.56 6.53
C VAL A 7 -0.34 3.11 7.88
N ASN A 8 0.17 2.59 8.99
CA ASN A 8 -0.15 3.10 10.33
C ASN A 8 0.21 4.58 10.48
N LYS A 9 1.38 4.99 9.95
CA LYS A 9 1.84 6.38 10.01
C LYS A 9 1.06 7.33 9.09
N TYR A 10 0.89 6.97 7.82
CA TYR A 10 0.38 7.89 6.80
C TYR A 10 -1.12 7.76 6.51
N CYS A 11 -1.73 6.64 6.90
CA CYS A 11 -3.11 6.27 6.61
C CYS A 11 -3.83 5.72 7.86
N GLN A 12 -3.62 6.33 9.03
CA GLN A 12 -4.06 5.79 10.33
C GLN A 12 -5.56 5.39 10.38
N ALA A 13 -6.45 6.15 9.76
CA ALA A 13 -7.88 5.80 9.68
C ALA A 13 -8.10 4.50 8.89
N ALA A 14 -7.46 4.36 7.73
CA ALA A 14 -7.47 3.13 6.95
C ALA A 14 -6.83 1.97 7.73
N HIS A 15 -5.72 2.22 8.44
CA HIS A 15 -5.06 1.22 9.28
C HIS A 15 -6.01 0.65 10.35
N LYS A 16 -6.67 1.53 11.12
CA LYS A 16 -7.66 1.14 12.13
C LYS A 16 -8.79 0.32 11.52
N LEU A 17 -9.29 0.75 10.37
CA LEU A 17 -10.32 0.01 9.65
C LEU A 17 -9.84 -1.39 9.25
N MET A 18 -8.63 -1.54 8.71
CA MET A 18 -8.11 -2.85 8.32
C MET A 18 -7.98 -3.76 9.54
N VAL A 19 -7.35 -3.27 10.62
CA VAL A 19 -7.19 -4.02 11.87
C VAL A 19 -8.54 -4.46 12.45
N ALA A 20 -9.58 -3.63 12.33
CA ALA A 20 -10.90 -3.97 12.84
C ALA A 20 -11.63 -5.05 12.03
N VAL A 21 -11.26 -5.30 10.77
CA VAL A 21 -12.01 -6.19 9.87
C VAL A 21 -11.23 -7.36 9.28
N SER A 22 -9.92 -7.44 9.58
CA SER A 22 -9.08 -8.54 9.13
C SER A 22 -8.61 -9.35 10.33
N GLU A 23 -8.65 -10.68 10.22
CA GLU A 23 -8.03 -11.57 11.20
C GLU A 23 -6.51 -11.39 11.22
N ASP A 24 -5.89 -11.30 10.03
CA ASP A 24 -4.47 -10.98 9.88
C ASP A 24 -4.25 -9.78 8.95
N VAL A 25 -3.94 -8.64 9.57
CA VAL A 25 -3.65 -7.40 8.84
C VAL A 25 -2.33 -7.47 8.06
N LEU A 26 -1.39 -8.34 8.46
CA LEU A 26 -0.13 -8.51 7.76
C LEU A 26 -0.33 -9.20 6.41
N GLU A 27 -1.25 -10.16 6.31
CA GLU A 27 -1.61 -10.75 5.02
C GLU A 27 -2.21 -9.69 4.09
N VAL A 28 -3.10 -8.83 4.63
CA VAL A 28 -3.68 -7.71 3.85
C VAL A 28 -2.60 -6.81 3.28
N TYR A 29 -1.65 -6.40 4.12
CA TYR A 29 -0.57 -5.52 3.71
C TYR A 29 0.49 -6.22 2.85
N SER A 30 0.60 -7.54 2.88
CA SER A 30 1.53 -8.28 2.00
C SER A 30 1.09 -8.25 0.54
N ASP A 31 -0.20 -8.03 0.26
CA ASP A 31 -0.75 -7.94 -1.09
C ASP A 31 -0.51 -6.57 -1.76
N TRP A 32 0.18 -5.62 -1.10
CA TRP A 32 0.29 -4.24 -1.57
C TRP A 32 0.91 -4.07 -2.96
N GLN A 33 1.90 -4.91 -3.31
CA GLN A 33 2.53 -4.89 -4.64
C GLN A 33 1.56 -5.38 -5.72
N ARG A 34 0.72 -6.37 -5.40
CA ARG A 34 -0.30 -6.88 -6.31
C ARG A 34 -1.30 -5.80 -6.69
N TRP A 35 -1.63 -4.90 -5.75
CA TRP A 35 -2.49 -3.76 -6.06
C TRP A 35 -1.93 -2.95 -7.22
N LEU A 36 -0.61 -2.72 -7.26
CA LEU A 36 0.03 -1.92 -8.32
C LEU A 36 0.22 -2.70 -9.62
N PHE A 37 0.75 -3.92 -9.54
CA PHE A 37 1.27 -4.62 -10.71
C PHE A 37 0.31 -5.64 -11.32
N ARG A 38 -0.78 -5.98 -10.63
CA ARG A 38 -1.77 -6.94 -11.13
C ARG A 38 -3.17 -6.36 -11.23
N GLU A 39 -3.58 -5.59 -10.22
CA GLU A 39 -4.96 -5.12 -10.14
C GLU A 39 -5.15 -3.73 -10.77
N LEU A 40 -4.12 -2.87 -10.74
CA LEU A 40 -4.23 -1.51 -11.26
C LEU A 40 -4.38 -1.52 -12.80
N PRO A 41 -5.33 -0.77 -13.39
CA PRO A 41 -5.51 -0.75 -14.85
C PRO A 41 -4.26 -0.26 -15.60
N MET A 42 -4.05 -0.76 -16.82
CA MET A 42 -2.82 -0.50 -17.60
C MET A 42 -2.48 1.00 -17.76
N ALA A 43 -3.51 1.84 -18.00
CA ALA A 43 -3.31 3.28 -18.13
C ALA A 43 -2.78 3.94 -16.84
N TYR A 44 -3.15 3.43 -15.68
CA TYR A 44 -2.72 3.95 -14.38
C TYR A 44 -1.30 3.52 -14.07
N ILE A 45 -0.98 2.23 -14.28
CA ILE A 45 0.38 1.74 -14.04
C ILE A 45 1.38 2.40 -14.99
N ALA A 46 1.00 2.72 -16.23
CA ALA A 46 1.84 3.50 -17.14
C ALA A 46 2.20 4.88 -16.55
N ARG A 47 1.20 5.62 -16.05
CA ARG A 47 1.43 6.93 -15.41
C ARG A 47 2.25 6.84 -14.13
N VAL A 48 2.06 5.79 -13.32
CA VAL A 48 2.89 5.51 -12.14
C VAL A 48 4.32 5.19 -12.55
N PHE A 49 4.50 4.42 -13.63
CA PHE A 49 5.80 4.01 -14.14
C PHE A 49 6.60 5.21 -14.66
N ASP A 50 5.95 6.14 -15.38
CA ASP A 50 6.59 7.37 -15.87
C ASP A 50 7.26 8.15 -14.73
N VAL A 51 6.59 8.24 -13.56
CA VAL A 51 7.16 8.94 -12.40
C VAL A 51 8.15 8.08 -11.63
N PHE A 52 7.91 6.77 -11.54
CA PHE A 52 8.85 5.82 -10.93
C PHE A 52 10.23 5.85 -11.59
N LEU A 53 10.31 6.04 -12.92
CA LEU A 53 11.59 6.11 -13.62
C LEU A 53 12.46 7.31 -13.21
N VAL A 54 11.83 8.39 -12.72
CA VAL A 54 12.52 9.60 -12.27
C VAL A 54 12.75 9.58 -10.75
N GLU A 55 11.70 9.28 -10.00
CA GLU A 55 11.66 9.38 -8.53
C GLU A 55 12.01 8.06 -7.82
N GLY A 56 12.11 6.94 -8.53
CA GLY A 56 12.46 5.63 -8.00
C GLY A 56 11.35 4.92 -7.22
N TYR A 57 11.75 3.84 -6.52
CA TYR A 57 10.83 2.87 -5.90
C TYR A 57 9.92 3.43 -4.81
N GLU A 58 10.26 4.57 -4.22
CA GLU A 58 9.47 5.18 -3.16
C GLU A 58 8.09 5.67 -3.65
N VAL A 59 7.97 5.93 -4.96
CA VAL A 59 6.68 6.22 -5.62
C VAL A 59 5.70 5.06 -5.46
N LEU A 60 6.17 3.81 -5.56
CA LEU A 60 5.30 2.63 -5.46
C LEU A 60 4.61 2.58 -4.08
N TYR A 61 5.36 2.87 -3.03
CA TYR A 61 4.83 2.96 -1.68
C TYR A 61 3.81 4.10 -1.54
N ARG A 62 4.12 5.29 -2.07
CA ARG A 62 3.21 6.45 -2.05
C ARG A 62 1.89 6.13 -2.76
N VAL A 63 1.95 5.49 -3.92
CA VAL A 63 0.76 5.12 -4.70
C VAL A 63 -0.07 4.07 -3.96
N ALA A 64 0.56 3.04 -3.38
CA ALA A 64 -0.16 2.04 -2.58
C ALA A 64 -0.84 2.66 -1.34
N LEU A 65 -0.18 3.62 -0.68
CA LEU A 65 -0.79 4.39 0.41
C LEU A 65 -1.96 5.24 -0.08
N ALA A 66 -1.85 5.88 -1.25
CA ALA A 66 -2.92 6.67 -1.85
C ALA A 66 -4.14 5.82 -2.22
N ILE A 67 -3.92 4.62 -2.78
CA ILE A 67 -4.96 3.62 -3.05
C ILE A 67 -5.74 3.33 -1.76
N LEU A 68 -5.06 3.02 -0.65
CA LEU A 68 -5.72 2.77 0.63
C LEU A 68 -6.52 3.96 1.15
N LYS A 69 -6.05 5.20 0.93
CA LYS A 69 -6.81 6.40 1.30
C LYS A 69 -8.10 6.53 0.49
N PHE A 70 -8.09 6.21 -0.80
CA PHE A 70 -9.30 6.21 -1.60
C PHE A 70 -10.23 5.06 -1.23
N PHE A 71 -9.69 3.85 -1.05
CA PHE A 71 -10.46 2.69 -0.60
C PHE A 71 -11.19 2.98 0.71
N HIS A 72 -10.48 3.47 1.74
CA HIS A 72 -11.09 3.85 3.00
C HIS A 72 -12.19 4.90 2.83
N LYS A 73 -12.00 5.89 1.94
CA LYS A 73 -13.01 6.92 1.69
C LYS A 73 -14.29 6.33 1.10
N VAL A 74 -14.19 5.41 0.15
CA VAL A 74 -15.35 4.73 -0.44
C VAL A 74 -16.01 3.82 0.59
N ARG A 75 -15.21 3.04 1.31
CA ARG A 75 -15.66 2.07 2.31
C ARG A 75 -16.32 2.70 3.54
N ALA A 76 -15.94 3.92 3.93
CA ALA A 76 -16.60 4.63 5.04
C ALA A 76 -18.09 4.91 4.78
N GLY A 77 -18.56 4.80 3.53
CA GLY A 77 -19.96 4.98 3.16
C GLY A 77 -20.71 3.69 2.79
N GLN A 78 -20.09 2.51 2.93
CA GLN A 78 -20.66 1.25 2.45
C GLN A 78 -20.52 0.12 3.48
N PRO A 79 -21.51 -0.77 3.61
CA PRO A 79 -21.35 -2.02 4.36
C PRO A 79 -20.31 -2.94 3.69
N MET A 80 -19.72 -3.88 4.45
CA MET A 80 -18.80 -4.87 3.86
C MET A 80 -19.56 -5.76 2.87
N GLU A 81 -19.10 -5.79 1.62
CA GLU A 81 -19.73 -6.59 0.55
C GLU A 81 -19.15 -8.01 0.44
N SER A 82 -17.91 -8.24 0.91
CA SER A 82 -17.32 -9.59 0.96
C SER A 82 -16.77 -9.95 2.33
N ASP A 83 -16.57 -11.26 2.53
CA ASP A 83 -15.94 -11.83 3.72
C ASP A 83 -14.44 -11.50 3.81
N SER A 84 -13.84 -10.91 2.77
CA SER A 84 -12.40 -10.66 2.70
C SER A 84 -12.08 -9.24 2.25
N VAL A 85 -11.58 -8.43 3.20
CA VAL A 85 -11.10 -7.07 2.92
C VAL A 85 -10.01 -7.03 1.83
N GLN A 86 -9.22 -8.09 1.66
CA GLN A 86 -8.24 -8.19 0.58
C GLN A 86 -8.94 -8.22 -0.79
N GLN A 87 -10.01 -9.01 -0.92
CA GLN A 87 -10.77 -9.09 -2.16
C GLN A 87 -11.44 -7.75 -2.47
N ASP A 88 -11.96 -7.07 -1.45
CA ASP A 88 -12.56 -5.74 -1.60
C ASP A 88 -11.55 -4.70 -2.09
N ILE A 89 -10.34 -4.68 -1.51
CA ILE A 89 -9.27 -3.77 -1.97
C ILE A 89 -8.92 -4.08 -3.42
N ARG A 90 -8.75 -5.35 -3.79
CA ARG A 90 -8.43 -5.73 -5.18
C ARG A 90 -9.54 -5.38 -6.16
N ALA A 91 -10.80 -5.58 -5.79
CA ALA A 91 -11.96 -5.18 -6.59
C ALA A 91 -11.97 -3.66 -6.78
N PHE A 92 -11.81 -2.90 -5.69
CA PHE A 92 -11.70 -1.45 -5.73
C PHE A 92 -10.58 -0.97 -6.64
N VAL A 93 -9.40 -1.59 -6.58
CA VAL A 93 -8.24 -1.20 -7.41
C VAL A 93 -8.50 -1.48 -8.90
N ARG A 94 -9.08 -2.64 -9.24
CA ARG A 94 -9.47 -2.95 -10.62
C ARG A 94 -10.47 -1.94 -11.18
N ASP A 95 -11.39 -1.50 -10.34
CA ASP A 95 -12.47 -0.56 -10.69
C ASP A 95 -12.14 0.90 -10.38
N ILE A 96 -10.89 1.23 -10.07
CA ILE A 96 -10.49 2.58 -9.61
C ILE A 96 -10.89 3.68 -10.59
N ALA A 97 -10.90 3.36 -11.90
CA ALA A 97 -11.28 4.26 -12.97
C ALA A 97 -12.73 4.74 -12.91
N LYS A 98 -13.61 4.04 -12.19
CA LYS A 98 -15.00 4.47 -11.96
C LYS A 98 -15.09 5.70 -11.05
N SER A 99 -14.04 6.03 -10.30
CA SER A 99 -14.11 7.07 -9.25
C SER A 99 -12.89 8.00 -9.13
N VAL A 100 -11.71 7.59 -9.61
CA VAL A 100 -10.44 8.32 -9.45
C VAL A 100 -9.64 8.28 -10.75
N SER A 101 -9.30 9.43 -11.33
CA SER A 101 -8.42 9.48 -12.51
C SER A 101 -6.94 9.19 -12.16
N PRO A 102 -6.07 8.85 -13.14
CA PRO A 102 -4.64 8.67 -12.88
C PRO A 102 -3.98 9.90 -12.24
N GLU A 103 -4.32 11.10 -12.69
CA GLU A 103 -3.79 12.37 -12.18
C GLU A 103 -4.17 12.53 -10.71
N ARG A 104 -5.44 12.29 -10.38
CA ARG A 104 -5.94 12.39 -9.01
C ARG A 104 -5.30 11.35 -8.08
N LEU A 105 -4.98 10.17 -8.59
CA LEU A 105 -4.23 9.16 -7.84
C LEU A 105 -2.81 9.64 -7.53
N LEU A 106 -2.09 10.16 -8.53
CA LEU A 106 -0.73 10.68 -8.36
C LEU A 106 -0.71 11.92 -7.46
N GLU A 107 -1.61 12.88 -7.64
CA GLU A 107 -1.77 14.04 -6.75
C GLU A 107 -1.92 13.60 -5.29
N LYS A 108 -2.76 12.59 -5.03
CA LYS A 108 -2.94 12.04 -3.68
C LYS A 108 -1.68 11.37 -3.14
N ALA A 109 -0.93 10.67 -3.99
CA ALA A 109 0.32 10.01 -3.64
C ALA A 109 1.44 11.03 -3.30
N PHE A 110 1.58 12.08 -4.10
CA PHE A 110 2.59 13.12 -3.89
C PHE A 110 2.22 14.11 -2.78
N ALA A 111 0.94 14.23 -2.43
CA ALA A 111 0.51 15.00 -1.27
C ALA A 111 0.96 14.40 0.09
N ILE A 112 1.49 13.17 0.12
CA ILE A 112 2.04 12.55 1.33
C ILE A 112 3.38 13.23 1.67
N ARG A 113 3.33 14.19 2.59
CA ARG A 113 4.51 14.94 3.07
C ARG A 113 5.42 14.09 3.94
N LEU A 114 6.70 14.48 4.02
CA LEU A 114 7.72 13.89 4.90
C LEU A 114 7.97 12.39 4.69
N PHE A 115 7.54 11.86 3.54
CA PHE A 115 7.83 10.50 3.12
C PHE A 115 9.17 10.49 2.38
N SER A 116 10.06 9.54 2.67
CA SER A 116 11.39 9.49 2.05
C SER A 116 11.95 8.07 1.94
N ARG A 117 12.86 7.85 0.97
CA ARG A 117 13.66 6.60 0.88
C ARG A 117 14.35 6.22 2.19
N LYS A 118 14.90 7.21 2.91
CA LYS A 118 15.59 7.00 4.19
C LYS A 118 14.66 6.37 5.23
N GLU A 119 13.42 6.82 5.30
CA GLU A 119 12.44 6.24 6.21
C GLU A 119 12.11 4.79 5.84
N ILE A 120 11.89 4.50 4.56
CA ILE A 120 11.63 3.12 4.10
C ILE A 120 12.80 2.21 4.50
N GLN A 121 14.04 2.66 4.28
CA GLN A 121 15.24 1.92 4.64
C GLN A 121 15.33 1.69 6.15
N LEU A 122 15.08 2.71 6.97
CA LEU A 122 15.08 2.56 8.43
C LEU A 122 14.04 1.54 8.90
N LEU A 123 12.83 1.57 8.33
CA LEU A 123 11.78 0.60 8.64
C LEU A 123 12.15 -0.80 8.16
N GLN A 124 12.78 -0.96 6.99
CA GLN A 124 13.26 -2.25 6.50
C GLN A 124 14.33 -2.83 7.44
N MET A 125 15.34 -2.04 7.82
CA MET A 125 16.39 -2.46 8.74
C MET A 125 15.83 -2.83 10.13
N ALA A 126 14.86 -2.07 10.63
CA ALA A 126 14.20 -2.38 11.91
C ALA A 126 13.42 -3.69 11.83
N ASN A 127 12.65 -3.90 10.75
CA ASN A 127 11.92 -5.15 10.54
C ASN A 127 12.87 -6.34 10.39
N GLU A 128 13.97 -6.20 9.65
CA GLU A 128 14.98 -7.26 9.49
C GLU A 128 15.63 -7.65 10.83
N LYS A 129 16.05 -6.66 11.63
CA LYS A 129 16.59 -6.90 12.97
C LYS A 129 15.57 -7.61 13.87
N ALA A 130 14.30 -7.21 13.82
CA ALA A 130 13.25 -7.87 14.60
C ALA A 130 13.02 -9.33 14.18
N LEU A 131 13.14 -9.64 12.88
CA LEU A 131 13.06 -11.02 12.40
C LEU A 131 14.27 -11.85 12.86
N GLN A 132 15.48 -11.30 12.80
CA GLN A 132 16.70 -11.96 13.29
C GLN A 132 16.60 -12.28 14.79
N GLN A 133 16.06 -11.37 15.60
CA GLN A 133 15.81 -11.59 17.03
C GLN A 133 14.79 -12.71 17.30
N LYS A 134 13.84 -12.93 16.38
CA LYS A 134 12.89 -14.04 16.42
C LYS A 134 13.47 -15.37 15.89
N GLY A 135 14.76 -15.41 15.58
CA GLY A 135 15.43 -16.57 15.01
C GLY A 135 15.15 -16.80 13.52
N ILE A 136 14.43 -15.88 12.86
CA ILE A 136 14.15 -15.95 11.43
C ILE A 136 15.33 -15.29 10.71
N THR A 137 16.26 -16.10 10.22
CA THR A 137 17.46 -15.63 9.51
C THR A 137 17.41 -16.03 8.03
N VAL A 138 17.68 -15.07 7.14
CA VAL A 138 17.90 -15.35 5.73
C VAL A 138 19.31 -15.91 5.59
N LYS A 139 19.46 -17.20 5.27
CA LYS A 139 20.75 -17.73 4.82
C LYS A 139 21.08 -17.07 3.49
N GLN A 140 21.96 -16.06 3.48
CA GLN A 140 22.56 -15.58 2.25
C GLN A 140 23.39 -16.72 1.64
N LYS A 141 22.86 -17.40 0.62
CA LYS A 141 23.72 -18.14 -0.30
C LYS A 141 24.46 -17.09 -1.14
N ARG A 142 25.78 -17.03 -0.92
CA ARG A 142 26.72 -16.30 -1.77
C ARG A 142 26.72 -16.86 -3.19
#